data_AF-A0A4Y8WAB2-F1
#
_entry.id   AF-A0A4Y8WAB2-F1
#
_cell.length_a   1.000
_cell.length_b   1.000
_cell.length_c   1.000
_cell.angle_alpha   90.00
_cell.angle_beta   90.00
_cell.angle_gamma   90.00
#
_symmetry.space_group_name_H-M   'P 1'
#
loop_
_entity.id
_entity.type
_entity.pdbx_description
1 polymer ?
#
loop_
_entity_poly.entity_id
_entity_poly.type
_entity_poly.pdbx_seq_one_letter_code
_entity_poly.pdbx_strand_id
1 'polypeptide(L)'
;MIKTATIRDKSESHYSPGQLVEAFTHEASRKICKLEIVDVEYVTFKQLKRKHAKAENLPFVFMLKWIVRKIYPTEQSLCFIRFKVVGDES
;
A
#
# COMPACT_ATOMS: atom_id res chain seq x y z
N MET A 1 -13.54 6.64 0.55
CA MET A 1 -13.08 5.83 -0.60
C MET A 1 -12.49 4.55 -0.05
N ILE A 2 -12.45 3.47 -0.82
CA ILE A 2 -11.82 2.22 -0.37
C ILE A 2 -10.32 2.30 -0.70
N LYS A 3 -9.46 1.80 0.19
CA LYS A 3 -8.02 1.69 -0.06
C LYS A 3 -7.77 0.55 -1.05
N THR A 4 -7.08 0.84 -2.15
CA THR A 4 -6.83 -0.12 -3.25
C THR A 4 -5.35 -0.33 -3.54
N ALA A 5 -4.48 0.36 -2.81
CA ALA A 5 -3.04 0.17 -2.91
C ALA A 5 -2.35 0.59 -1.61
N THR A 6 -1.11 0.17 -1.45
CA THR A 6 -0.22 0.60 -0.37
C THR A 6 1.16 0.93 -0.93
N ILE A 7 1.80 1.93 -0.35
CA ILE A 7 3.20 2.25 -0.55
C ILE A 7 4.00 1.59 0.54
N ARG A 8 5.06 0.90 0.14
CA ARG A 8 6.06 0.28 1.01
C ARG A 8 7.45 0.60 0.51
N ASP A 9 8.46 0.32 1.32
CA ASP A 9 9.84 0.35 0.83
C ASP A 9 10.12 -0.88 -0.06
N LYS A 10 11.34 -0.97 -0.58
CA LYS A 10 11.74 -2.06 -1.49
C LYS A 10 11.82 -3.42 -0.78
N SER A 11 12.17 -3.46 0.50
CA SER A 11 12.28 -4.73 1.25
C SER A 11 10.92 -5.40 1.46
N GLU A 12 9.83 -4.63 1.41
CA GLU A 12 8.46 -5.14 1.56
C GLU A 12 7.76 -5.40 0.21
N SER A 13 8.52 -5.54 -0.88
CA SER A 13 7.99 -5.71 -2.25
C SER A 13 7.91 -7.14 -2.74
N HIS A 14 8.12 -8.13 -1.86
CA HIS A 14 8.18 -9.57 -2.18
C HIS A 14 6.84 -10.19 -2.63
N TYR A 15 5.87 -9.37 -3.01
CA TYR A 15 4.56 -9.80 -3.46
C TYR A 15 4.54 -10.06 -4.97
N SER A 16 3.82 -11.10 -5.37
CA SER A 16 3.60 -11.40 -6.79
C SER A 16 2.15 -11.09 -7.19
N PRO A 17 1.90 -10.56 -8.41
CA PRO A 17 0.54 -10.47 -8.94
C PRO A 17 -0.19 -11.82 -8.89
N GLY A 18 -1.46 -11.81 -8.47
CA GLY A 18 -2.27 -13.01 -8.23
C GLY A 18 -2.08 -13.63 -6.83
N GLN A 19 -1.16 -13.12 -6.02
CA GLN A 19 -0.96 -13.60 -4.65
C GLN A 19 -2.11 -13.16 -3.74
N LEU A 20 -2.67 -14.10 -2.98
CA LEU A 20 -3.59 -13.81 -1.89
C LEU A 20 -2.79 -13.56 -0.61
N VAL A 21 -3.07 -12.43 0.03
CA VAL A 21 -2.41 -11.96 1.25
C VAL A 21 -3.47 -11.70 2.29
N GLU A 22 -3.19 -12.05 3.53
CA GLU A 22 -4.08 -11.78 4.65
C GLU A 22 -3.64 -10.48 5.33
N ALA A 23 -4.56 -9.53 5.46
CA ALA A 23 -4.32 -8.29 6.19
C ALA A 23 -4.64 -8.51 7.68
N PHE A 24 -3.72 -8.11 8.56
CA PHE A 24 -3.88 -8.21 10.02
C PHE A 24 -3.90 -6.83 10.66
N THR A 25 -4.65 -6.67 11.76
CA THR A 25 -4.56 -5.46 12.60
C THR A 25 -3.27 -5.46 13.41
N HIS A 26 -2.63 -4.30 13.54
CA HIS A 26 -1.38 -4.14 14.30
C HIS A 26 -1.54 -4.43 15.80
N GLU A 27 -2.72 -4.24 16.38
CA GLU A 27 -2.95 -4.36 17.82
C GLU A 27 -3.41 -5.74 18.28
N ALA A 28 -3.99 -6.57 17.41
CA ALA A 28 -4.67 -7.79 17.84
C ALA A 28 -4.38 -9.03 16.97
N SER A 29 -3.52 -8.93 15.95
CA SER A 29 -3.27 -10.03 14.98
C SER A 29 -4.56 -10.65 14.43
N ARG A 30 -5.67 -9.89 14.44
CA ARG A 30 -6.95 -10.35 13.96
C ARG A 30 -6.93 -10.22 12.44
N LYS A 31 -7.22 -11.32 11.76
CA LYS A 31 -7.42 -11.35 10.32
C LYS A 31 -8.56 -10.39 9.98
N ILE A 32 -8.26 -9.37 9.19
CA ILE A 32 -9.22 -8.36 8.75
C ILE A 32 -9.88 -8.82 7.47
N CYS A 33 -9.09 -9.11 6.44
CA CYS A 33 -9.61 -9.45 5.13
C CYS A 33 -8.53 -10.12 4.28
N LYS A 34 -8.98 -10.82 3.24
CA LYS A 34 -8.11 -11.32 2.18
C LYS A 34 -7.95 -10.26 1.10
N LEU A 35 -6.71 -9.98 0.75
CA LEU A 35 -6.30 -9.07 -0.32
C LEU A 35 -5.69 -9.88 -1.45
N GLU A 36 -6.10 -9.63 -2.68
CA GLU A 36 -5.43 -10.15 -3.86
C GLU A 36 -4.51 -9.08 -4.42
N ILE A 37 -3.23 -9.38 -4.56
CA ILE A 37 -2.26 -8.49 -5.19
C ILE A 37 -2.54 -8.48 -6.69
N VAL A 38 -2.84 -7.31 -7.21
CA VAL A 38 -3.09 -7.11 -8.64
C VAL A 38 -1.80 -6.75 -9.36
N ASP A 39 -0.95 -5.94 -8.73
CA ASP A 39 0.25 -5.42 -9.38
C ASP A 39 1.24 -4.85 -8.36
N VAL A 40 2.52 -4.81 -8.73
CA VAL A 40 3.59 -4.22 -7.94
C VAL A 40 4.41 -3.30 -8.82
N GLU A 41 4.30 -1.99 -8.59
CA GLU A 41 4.99 -0.96 -9.37
C GLU A 41 6.09 -0.31 -8.53
N TYR A 42 7.34 -0.31 -9.02
CA TYR A 42 8.43 0.42 -8.39
C TYR A 42 8.34 1.91 -8.73
N VAL A 43 8.26 2.76 -7.71
CA VAL A 43 8.10 4.21 -7.85
C VAL A 43 9.07 4.94 -6.92
N THR A 44 9.53 6.12 -7.32
CA THR A 44 10.33 6.97 -6.44
C THR A 44 9.46 7.95 -5.65
N PHE A 45 9.96 8.43 -4.51
CA PHE A 45 9.29 9.44 -3.69
C PHE A 45 8.88 10.69 -4.51
N LYS A 46 9.72 11.10 -5.48
CA LYS A 46 9.44 12.23 -6.37
C LYS A 46 8.30 11.95 -7.35
N GLN A 47 8.13 10.70 -7.77
CA GLN A 47 7.08 10.26 -8.70
C GLN A 47 5.71 10.10 -8.03
N LEU A 48 5.60 10.29 -6.71
CA LEU A 48 4.32 10.25 -6.02
C LEU A 48 3.38 11.38 -6.48
N LYS A 49 2.21 10.98 -7.01
CA LYS A 49 1.19 11.83 -7.64
C LYS A 49 -0.19 11.55 -7.01
N ARG A 50 -1.19 12.33 -7.44
CA ARG A 50 -2.56 12.26 -6.89
C ARG A 50 -3.18 10.87 -7.01
N LYS A 51 -2.84 10.12 -8.06
CA LYS A 51 -3.27 8.71 -8.24
C LYS A 51 -2.88 7.82 -7.05
N HIS A 52 -1.65 7.96 -6.55
CA HIS A 52 -1.16 7.16 -5.43
C HIS A 52 -1.83 7.56 -4.12
N ALA A 53 -2.04 8.86 -3.90
CA ALA A 53 -2.73 9.35 -2.70
C ALA A 53 -4.17 8.84 -2.65
N LYS A 54 -4.90 8.93 -3.77
CA LYS A 54 -6.28 8.44 -3.86
C LYS A 54 -6.38 6.93 -3.57
N ALA A 55 -5.44 6.14 -4.08
CA ALA A 55 -5.40 4.69 -3.87
C ALA A 55 -5.09 4.30 -2.40
N GLU A 56 -4.34 5.15 -1.70
CA GLU A 56 -4.07 5.06 -0.25
C GLU A 56 -5.22 5.62 0.62
N ASN A 57 -6.35 6.00 0.01
CA ASN A 57 -7.47 6.68 0.66
C ASN A 57 -7.08 8.06 1.27
N LEU A 58 -6.14 8.77 0.64
CA LEU A 58 -5.72 10.11 1.03
C LEU A 58 -6.24 11.16 0.02
N PRO A 59 -6.69 12.34 0.51
CA PRO A 59 -7.20 13.40 -0.36
C PRO A 59 -6.10 14.14 -1.14
N PHE A 60 -4.88 14.22 -0.59
CA PHE A 60 -3.80 15.03 -1.15
C PHE A 60 -2.44 14.31 -1.20
N VAL A 61 -1.65 14.63 -2.22
CA VAL A 61 -0.28 14.08 -2.42
C VAL A 61 0.68 14.51 -1.33
N PHE A 62 0.55 15.74 -0.81
CA PHE A 62 1.45 16.21 0.23
C PHE A 62 1.30 15.40 1.52
N MET A 63 0.06 15.00 1.88
CA MET A 63 -0.19 14.12 3.01
C MET A 63 0.46 12.76 2.80
N LEU A 64 0.30 12.17 1.61
CA LEU A 64 0.95 10.91 1.27
C LEU A 64 2.48 11.02 1.44
N LYS A 65 3.08 12.06 0.87
CA LYS A 65 4.53 12.30 0.97
C LYS A 65 4.98 12.50 2.43
N TRP A 66 4.17 13.19 3.24
CA TRP A 66 4.46 13.40 4.65
C TRP A 66 4.40 12.09 5.45
N ILE A 67 3.37 11.26 5.24
CA ILE A 67 3.23 9.95 5.88
C ILE A 67 4.38 9.02 5.46
N VAL A 68 4.65 8.94 4.16
CA VAL A 68 5.75 8.13 3.63
C VAL A 68 7.08 8.59 4.24
N ARG A 69 7.31 9.90 4.38
CA ARG A 69 8.54 10.42 5.00
C ARG A 69 8.62 10.14 6.51
N LYS A 70 7.48 10.06 7.18
CA LYS A 70 7.41 9.72 8.61
C LYS A 70 7.75 8.24 8.85
N ILE A 71 7.35 7.36 7.92
CA ILE A 71 7.61 5.91 8.00
C ILE A 71 9.02 5.58 7.46
N TYR A 72 9.39 6.18 6.33
CA TYR A 72 10.66 5.99 5.65
C TYR A 72 11.36 7.36 5.43
N PRO A 73 12.18 7.81 6.39
CA PRO A 73 12.79 9.15 6.35
C PRO A 73 13.75 9.37 5.17
N THR A 74 14.42 8.30 4.74
CA THR A 74 15.55 8.32 3.80
C THR A 74 15.27 7.62 2.47
N GLU A 75 14.31 6.71 2.42
CA GLU A 75 14.02 5.89 1.25
C GLU A 75 13.50 6.74 0.09
N GLN A 76 14.21 6.66 -1.03
CA GLN A 76 13.80 7.27 -2.28
C GLN A 76 13.05 6.29 -3.17
N SER A 77 13.39 5.01 -3.08
CA SER A 77 12.81 3.93 -3.86
C SER A 77 11.71 3.26 -3.05
N LEU A 78 10.51 3.30 -3.59
CA LEU A 78 9.30 2.78 -2.97
C LEU A 78 8.63 1.80 -3.92
N CYS A 79 7.71 1.02 -3.36
CA CYS A 79 6.91 0.06 -4.09
C CYS A 79 5.45 0.40 -3.88
N PHE A 80 4.72 0.51 -4.98
CA PHE A 80 3.29 0.76 -4.99
C PHE A 80 2.59 -0.55 -5.33
N ILE A 81 2.09 -1.20 -4.28
CA ILE A 81 1.45 -2.50 -4.36
C ILE A 81 -0.06 -2.26 -4.50
N ARG A 82 -0.61 -2.61 -5.67
CA ARG A 82 -2.04 -2.57 -5.94
C ARG A 82 -2.68 -3.86 -5.50
N PHE A 83 -3.83 -3.76 -4.84
CA PHE A 83 -4.58 -4.91 -4.40
C PHE A 83 -6.08 -4.69 -4.51
N LYS A 84 -6.82 -5.79 -4.50
CA LYS A 84 -8.28 -5.82 -4.37
C LYS A 84 -8.66 -6.53 -3.09
N VAL A 85 -9.67 -6.01 -2.41
CA VAL A 85 -10.27 -6.70 -1.27
C VAL A 85 -11.19 -7.78 -1.83
N VAL A 86 -10.89 -9.05 -1.54
CA VAL A 86 -11.60 -10.21 -2.14
C VAL A 86 -12.78 -10.63 -1.28
N GLY A 87 -12.79 -10.28 0.01
CA GLY A 87 -13.89 -10.55 0.91
C GLY A 87 -13.42 -10.65 2.36
N ASP A 88 -14.31 -10.25 3.27
CA ASP A 88 -14.26 -10.56 4.69
C ASP A 88 -14.93 -11.94 4.83
N GLU A 89 -14.26 -12.92 5.44
CA GLU A 89 -14.94 -14.18 5.78
C GLU A 89 -15.86 -13.86 6.97
N SER A 90 -17.10 -13.47 6.66
CA SER A 90 -18.22 -13.51 7.61
C SER A 90 -18.58 -14.95 7.93
#